data_AF-A0A257LXX3-F1
#
_entry.id   AF-A0A257LXX3-F1
#
_cell.length_a   1.000
_cell.length_b   1.000
_cell.length_c   1.000
_cell.angle_alpha   90.00
_cell.angle_beta   90.00
_cell.angle_gamma   90.00
#
_symmetry.space_group_name_H-M   'P 1'
#
loop_
_entity.id
_entity.type
_entity.pdbx_description
1 polymer ?
#
loop_
_entity_poly.entity_id
_entity_poly.type
_entity_poly.pdbx_seq_one_letter_code
_entity_poly.pdbx_strand_id
1 'polypeptide(L)'
;YLCINHGWAAFRKKRNMAPLPRPLAIGLTFLAVIIAWVPFKAGAFEHGTSGSTAQAITATKNILAAMFGFNGFQGWPDNSAYVAKDAHAFRACLWLFVVWFMPNTQEFLRRYSPALDVGTFDDNRVGPRRWWQWRPTGMWFAFTLILLLITIAQFDKVSEFIYFQF
;
A
#
# COMPACT_ATOMS: atom_id res chain seq x y z
N TYR A 1 -0.01 -3.18 14.13
CA TYR A 1 -0.54 -4.30 13.33
C TYR A 1 0.17 -5.63 13.59
N LEU A 2 1.49 -5.71 13.51
CA LEU A 2 2.23 -6.97 13.74
C LEU A 2 1.96 -7.58 15.12
N CYS A 3 2.00 -6.81 16.20
CA CYS A 3 1.70 -7.32 17.54
C CYS A 3 0.28 -7.89 17.66
N ILE A 4 -0.71 -7.26 17.00
CA ILE A 4 -2.09 -7.73 16.97
C ILE A 4 -2.18 -9.04 16.18
N ASN A 5 -1.51 -9.12 15.03
CA ASN A 5 -1.46 -10.34 14.22
C ASN A 5 -0.80 -11.51 14.97
N HIS A 6 0.34 -11.29 15.62
CA HIS A 6 1.00 -12.30 16.44
C HIS A 6 0.15 -12.70 17.65
N GLY A 7 -0.49 -11.72 18.31
CA GLY A 7 -1.44 -11.99 19.39
C GLY A 7 -2.62 -12.85 18.95
N TRP A 8 -3.21 -12.55 17.79
CA TRP A 8 -4.28 -13.35 17.20
C TRP A 8 -3.81 -14.76 16.80
N ALA A 9 -2.63 -14.89 16.22
CA ALA A 9 -2.06 -16.19 15.87
C ALA A 9 -1.81 -17.06 17.12
N ALA A 10 -1.25 -16.48 18.19
CA ALA A 10 -1.04 -17.15 19.46
C ALA A 10 -2.38 -17.55 20.12
N PHE A 11 -3.38 -16.67 20.08
CA PHE A 11 -4.72 -16.95 20.60
C PHE A 11 -5.42 -18.08 19.86
N ARG A 12 -5.39 -18.07 18.51
CA ARG A 12 -5.96 -19.15 17.69
C ARG A 12 -5.29 -20.50 17.96
N LYS A 13 -3.96 -20.52 18.11
CA LYS A 13 -3.21 -21.74 18.45
C LYS A 13 -3.62 -22.29 19.82
N LYS A 14 -3.82 -21.42 20.81
CA LYS A 14 -4.30 -21.80 22.14
C LYS A 14 -5.73 -22.34 22.15
N ARG A 15 -6.59 -21.85 21.24
CA ARG A 15 -8.00 -22.24 21.13
C ARG A 15 -8.29 -23.32 20.07
N ASN A 16 -7.25 -23.86 19.43
CA ASN A 16 -7.35 -24.84 18.33
C ASN A 16 -8.32 -24.42 17.21
N MET A 17 -8.38 -23.12 16.92
CA MET A 17 -9.28 -22.55 15.90
C MET A 17 -8.67 -22.67 14.51
N ALA A 18 -9.50 -23.02 13.53
CA ALA A 18 -9.08 -23.13 12.14
C ALA A 18 -8.48 -21.80 11.63
N PRO A 19 -7.50 -21.83 10.71
CA PRO A 19 -7.01 -20.63 10.06
C PRO A 19 -8.10 -19.96 9.24
N LEU A 20 -8.15 -18.63 9.32
CA LEU A 20 -9.01 -17.85 8.44
C LEU A 20 -8.61 -18.13 6.98
N PRO A 21 -9.59 -18.23 6.07
CA PRO A 21 -9.28 -18.42 4.67
C PRO A 21 -8.44 -17.22 4.17
N ARG A 22 -7.41 -17.52 3.39
CA ARG A 22 -6.44 -16.53 2.88
C ARG A 22 -7.07 -15.23 2.33
N PRO A 23 -8.11 -15.25 1.47
CA PRO A 23 -8.69 -14.02 0.94
C PRO A 23 -9.31 -13.13 2.03
N LEU A 24 -9.92 -13.74 3.05
CA LEU A 24 -10.56 -13.00 4.14
C LEU A 24 -9.52 -12.38 5.08
N ALA A 25 -8.42 -13.10 5.36
CA ALA A 25 -7.30 -12.54 6.10
C ALA A 25 -6.67 -11.35 5.37
N ILE A 26 -6.46 -11.45 4.05
CA ILE A 26 -5.92 -10.35 3.24
C ILE A 26 -6.89 -9.16 3.27
N GLY A 27 -8.18 -9.37 2.99
CA GLY A 27 -9.19 -8.30 3.01
C GLY A 27 -9.26 -7.57 4.35
N LEU A 28 -9.23 -8.31 5.47
CA LEU A 28 -9.21 -7.73 6.81
C LEU A 28 -7.96 -6.87 7.04
N THR A 29 -6.77 -7.38 6.69
CA THR A 29 -5.52 -6.60 6.86
C THR A 29 -5.49 -5.38 5.95
N PHE A 30 -5.98 -5.49 4.72
CA PHE A 30 -6.06 -4.38 3.78
C PHE A 30 -6.97 -3.26 4.28
N LEU A 31 -8.19 -3.59 4.73
CA LEU A 31 -9.10 -2.63 5.34
C LEU A 31 -8.50 -1.99 6.59
N ALA A 32 -7.88 -2.78 7.45
CA ALA A 32 -7.24 -2.28 8.66
C ALA A 32 -6.13 -1.27 8.35
N VAL A 33 -5.33 -1.52 7.31
CA VAL A 33 -4.29 -0.59 6.83
C VAL A 33 -4.93 0.67 6.23
N ILE A 34 -5.95 0.56 5.39
CA ILE A 34 -6.64 1.74 4.83
C ILE A 34 -7.14 2.66 5.94
N ILE A 35 -7.81 2.11 6.96
CA ILE A 35 -8.32 2.89 8.10
C ILE A 35 -7.16 3.54 8.86
N ALA A 36 -6.03 2.83 9.04
CA ALA A 36 -4.84 3.36 9.70
C ALA A 36 -4.25 4.58 8.99
N TRP A 37 -4.35 4.64 7.67
CA TRP A 37 -3.79 5.72 6.86
C TRP A 37 -4.65 7.00 6.86
N VAL A 38 -5.93 6.92 7.24
CA VAL A 38 -6.84 8.08 7.24
C VAL A 38 -6.34 9.23 8.13
N PRO A 39 -5.95 9.00 9.41
CA PRO A 39 -5.40 10.05 10.25
C PRO A 39 -4.11 10.67 9.68
N PHE A 40 -3.20 9.87 9.12
CA PHE A 40 -1.97 10.38 8.50
C PHE A 40 -2.27 11.25 7.28
N LYS A 41 -3.30 10.93 6.51
CA LYS A 41 -3.71 11.75 5.36
C LYS A 41 -4.40 13.05 5.80
N ALA A 42 -5.20 12.99 6.86
CA ALA A 42 -5.85 14.15 7.46
C ALA A 42 -4.89 15.02 8.29
N GLY A 43 -3.75 14.49 8.71
CA GLY A 43 -2.70 15.25 9.41
C GLY A 43 -2.11 16.39 8.58
N ALA A 44 -2.26 16.37 7.26
CA ALA A 44 -1.92 17.52 6.41
C ALA A 44 -2.69 18.80 6.81
N PHE A 45 -3.88 18.68 7.43
CA PHE A 45 -4.65 19.81 7.94
C PHE A 45 -4.09 20.40 9.25
N GLU A 46 -3.17 19.71 9.92
CA GLU A 46 -2.45 20.22 11.10
C GLU A 46 -1.30 21.15 10.70
N HIS A 47 -0.69 20.94 9.52
CA HIS A 47 0.49 21.67 9.04
C HIS A 47 0.19 22.95 8.25
N GLY A 48 -1.09 23.29 8.04
CA GLY A 48 -1.45 24.55 7.39
C GLY A 48 -1.16 25.76 8.28
N THR A 49 -1.02 26.96 7.68
CA THR A 49 -0.72 28.23 8.38
C THR A 49 -1.75 28.62 9.47
N SER A 50 -2.91 27.94 9.50
CA SER A 50 -3.97 28.05 10.52
C SER A 50 -4.43 26.68 11.05
N GLY A 51 -3.60 25.66 10.87
CA GLY A 51 -3.88 24.28 11.22
C GLY A 51 -4.01 24.08 12.72
N SER A 52 -4.98 23.27 13.13
CA SER A 52 -5.18 22.86 14.52
C SER A 52 -5.37 21.35 14.58
N THR A 53 -4.82 20.71 15.61
CA THR A 53 -5.06 19.29 15.90
C THR A 53 -6.57 18.98 15.97
N ALA A 54 -7.39 19.93 16.42
CA ALA A 54 -8.86 19.79 16.42
C ALA A 54 -9.46 19.67 15.01
N GLN A 55 -8.92 20.42 14.03
CA GLN A 55 -9.34 20.35 12.63
C GLN A 55 -8.89 19.02 11.99
N ALA A 56 -7.67 18.56 12.27
CA ALA A 56 -7.18 17.27 11.77
C ALA A 56 -8.01 16.09 12.30
N ILE A 57 -8.39 16.12 13.58
CA ILE A 57 -9.29 15.12 14.18
C ILE A 57 -10.68 15.18 13.54
N THR A 58 -11.22 16.37 13.30
CA THR A 58 -12.53 16.54 12.66
C THR A 58 -12.52 16.04 11.21
N ALA A 59 -11.47 16.35 10.45
CA ALA A 59 -11.26 15.84 9.10
C ALA A 59 -11.13 14.31 9.07
N THR A 60 -10.37 13.73 10.01
CA THR A 60 -10.27 12.27 10.16
C THR A 60 -11.63 11.62 10.39
N LYS A 61 -12.44 12.18 11.30
CA LYS A 61 -13.80 11.71 11.59
C LYS A 61 -14.70 11.80 10.35
N ASN A 62 -14.64 12.92 9.63
CA ASN A 62 -15.46 13.12 8.44
C ASN A 62 -15.10 12.17 7.30
N ILE A 63 -13.79 11.94 7.07
CA ILE A 63 -13.34 10.98 6.05
C ILE A 63 -13.79 9.57 6.43
N LEU A 64 -13.59 9.16 7.69
CA LEU A 64 -13.99 7.83 8.15
C LEU A 64 -15.51 7.65 8.08
N ALA A 65 -16.28 8.66 8.50
CA ALA A 65 -17.74 8.66 8.40
C ALA A 65 -18.20 8.56 6.93
N ALA A 66 -17.54 9.27 6.01
CA ALA A 66 -17.83 9.19 4.59
C ALA A 66 -17.51 7.79 4.01
N MET A 67 -16.45 7.13 4.46
CA MET A 67 -16.09 5.77 4.01
C MET A 67 -17.17 4.73 4.36
N PHE A 68 -17.89 4.93 5.46
CA PHE A 68 -19.01 4.08 5.87
C PHE A 68 -20.39 4.61 5.43
N GLY A 69 -20.43 5.70 4.67
CA GLY A 69 -21.67 6.29 4.15
C GLY A 69 -22.47 7.14 5.14
N PHE A 70 -21.90 7.46 6.32
CA PHE A 70 -22.58 8.24 7.36
C PHE A 70 -22.68 9.76 7.07
N ASN A 71 -22.05 10.25 6.01
CA ASN A 71 -22.15 11.66 5.57
C ASN A 71 -23.30 11.91 4.57
N GLY A 72 -24.22 10.95 4.43
CA GLY A 72 -25.30 11.00 3.45
C GLY A 72 -24.86 10.41 2.11
N PHE A 73 -25.63 9.44 1.62
CA PHE A 73 -25.49 8.94 0.27
C PHE A 73 -26.21 9.90 -0.68
N GLN A 74 -25.51 10.93 -1.18
CA GLN A 74 -26.07 11.89 -2.14
C GLN A 74 -26.27 11.31 -3.56
N GLY A 75 -26.17 9.99 -3.74
CA GLY A 75 -26.20 9.33 -5.04
C GLY A 75 -24.85 9.40 -5.77
N TRP A 76 -24.85 8.92 -7.02
CA TRP A 76 -23.72 9.13 -7.94
C TRP A 76 -23.77 10.58 -8.43
N PRO A 77 -22.66 11.35 -8.39
CA PRO A 77 -22.68 12.76 -8.78
C PRO A 77 -23.08 12.93 -10.25
N ASP A 78 -23.89 13.95 -10.54
CA ASP A 78 -24.30 14.29 -11.92
C ASP A 78 -23.08 14.58 -12.82
N ASN A 79 -23.25 14.28 -14.11
CA ASN A 79 -22.23 14.14 -15.15
C ASN A 79 -21.27 15.34 -15.37
N SER A 80 -21.45 16.48 -14.69
CA SER A 80 -20.54 17.63 -14.75
C SER A 80 -19.31 17.50 -13.83
N ALA A 81 -19.32 16.55 -12.88
CA ALA A 81 -18.17 16.21 -12.04
C ALA A 81 -17.17 15.22 -12.69
N TYR A 82 -17.44 14.76 -13.93
CA TYR A 82 -16.65 13.73 -14.61
C TYR A 82 -15.24 14.18 -15.01
N VAL A 83 -15.06 15.44 -15.43
CA VAL A 83 -13.80 15.89 -16.07
C VAL A 83 -12.63 15.98 -15.08
N ALA A 84 -12.87 16.07 -13.76
CA ALA A 84 -11.82 16.13 -12.75
C ALA A 84 -11.47 14.77 -12.11
N LYS A 85 -12.25 13.71 -12.37
CA LYS A 85 -12.17 12.42 -11.62
C LYS A 85 -11.51 11.25 -12.37
N ASP A 86 -11.32 11.35 -13.69
CA ASP A 86 -10.90 10.20 -14.51
C ASP A 86 -9.43 9.78 -14.33
N ALA A 87 -8.52 10.68 -13.95
CA ALA A 87 -7.11 10.31 -13.82
C ALA A 87 -6.80 9.62 -12.49
N HIS A 88 -7.34 10.09 -11.36
CA HIS A 88 -6.90 9.64 -10.04
C HIS A 88 -7.56 8.33 -9.58
N ALA A 89 -8.86 8.15 -9.85
CA ALA A 89 -9.57 6.92 -9.52
C ALA A 89 -9.07 5.76 -10.40
N PHE A 90 -8.92 6.01 -11.71
CA PHE A 90 -8.34 5.02 -12.63
C PHE A 90 -6.92 4.65 -12.24
N ARG A 91 -6.06 5.64 -11.91
CA ARG A 91 -4.71 5.37 -11.40
C ARG A 91 -4.75 4.55 -10.12
N ALA A 92 -5.65 4.82 -9.18
CA ALA A 92 -5.79 4.03 -7.95
C ALA A 92 -6.19 2.58 -8.26
N CYS A 93 -7.14 2.36 -9.17
CA CYS A 93 -7.49 1.01 -9.65
C CYS A 93 -6.32 0.31 -10.34
N LEU A 94 -5.55 1.03 -11.17
CA LEU A 94 -4.34 0.51 -11.81
C LEU A 94 -3.29 0.11 -10.77
N TRP A 95 -3.06 0.93 -9.75
CA TRP A 95 -2.11 0.61 -8.68
C TRP A 95 -2.58 -0.56 -7.83
N LEU A 96 -3.89 -0.67 -7.55
CA LEU A 96 -4.43 -1.86 -6.88
C LEU A 96 -4.21 -3.10 -7.73
N PHE A 97 -4.47 -3.02 -9.04
CA PHE A 97 -4.17 -4.12 -9.95
C PHE A 97 -2.69 -4.52 -9.87
N VAL A 98 -1.77 -3.56 -9.91
CA VAL A 98 -0.33 -3.84 -9.72
C VAL A 98 -0.05 -4.51 -8.38
N VAL A 99 -0.63 -4.04 -7.27
CA VAL A 99 -0.43 -4.62 -5.93
C VAL A 99 -0.94 -6.06 -5.84
N TRP A 100 -2.04 -6.39 -6.51
CA TRP A 100 -2.65 -7.71 -6.44
C TRP A 100 -2.02 -8.72 -7.40
N PHE A 101 -1.48 -8.28 -8.54
CA PHE A 101 -1.00 -9.17 -9.60
C PHE A 101 0.52 -9.16 -9.79
N MET A 102 1.21 -8.08 -9.41
CA MET A 102 2.66 -7.98 -9.58
C MET A 102 3.38 -8.64 -8.39
N PRO A 103 4.47 -9.40 -8.63
CA PRO A 103 5.24 -9.98 -7.54
C PRO A 103 5.83 -8.89 -6.65
N ASN A 104 5.81 -9.13 -5.35
CA ASN A 104 6.47 -8.25 -4.40
C ASN A 104 8.01 -8.36 -4.52
N THR A 105 8.74 -7.45 -3.88
CA THR A 105 10.22 -7.44 -3.93
C THR A 105 10.86 -8.74 -3.40
N GLN A 106 10.23 -9.39 -2.41
CA GLN A 106 10.72 -10.65 -1.85
C GLN A 106 10.57 -11.81 -2.85
N GLU A 107 9.47 -11.85 -3.61
CA GLU A 107 9.22 -12.81 -4.67
C GLU A 107 10.12 -12.55 -5.89
N PHE A 108 10.38 -11.28 -6.21
CA PHE A 108 11.28 -10.83 -7.27
C PHE A 108 12.74 -11.23 -7.00
N LEU A 109 13.21 -11.04 -5.76
CA LEU A 109 14.58 -11.34 -5.31
C LEU A 109 14.74 -12.72 -4.67
N ARG A 110 13.71 -13.59 -4.73
CA ARG A 110 13.67 -14.89 -4.05
C ARG A 110 14.92 -15.77 -4.28
N ARG A 111 15.61 -15.58 -5.41
CA ARG A 111 16.86 -16.29 -5.75
C ARG A 111 18.04 -15.99 -4.80
N TYR A 112 18.06 -14.84 -4.16
CA TYR A 112 19.22 -14.32 -3.41
C TYR A 112 18.99 -14.26 -1.90
N SER A 113 18.01 -15.00 -1.37
CA SER A 113 17.65 -14.98 0.06
C SER A 113 17.42 -13.56 0.58
N PRO A 114 16.34 -12.89 0.14
CA PRO A 114 16.15 -11.45 0.30
C PRO A 114 15.95 -10.99 1.76
N ALA A 115 15.77 -11.91 2.71
CA ALA A 115 15.75 -11.60 4.13
C ALA A 115 16.40 -12.74 4.94
N LEU A 116 16.93 -12.38 6.11
CA LEU A 116 17.35 -13.36 7.12
C LEU A 116 16.10 -14.11 7.61
N ASP A 117 16.18 -15.44 7.68
CA ASP A 117 15.18 -16.33 8.28
C ASP A 117 13.89 -16.66 7.49
N VAL A 118 13.86 -16.40 6.17
CA VAL A 118 12.73 -16.79 5.29
C VAL A 118 12.54 -18.32 5.20
N GLY A 119 13.58 -19.10 5.53
CA GLY A 119 13.56 -20.56 5.48
C GLY A 119 12.68 -21.23 6.54
N THR A 120 12.14 -20.49 7.51
CA THR A 120 11.25 -21.04 8.55
C THR A 120 9.77 -21.05 8.14
N PHE A 121 9.38 -20.27 7.13
CA PHE A 121 7.98 -20.10 6.70
C PHE A 121 7.67 -20.69 5.31
N ASP A 122 8.68 -20.95 4.48
CA ASP A 122 8.52 -21.44 3.12
C ASP A 122 9.19 -22.81 2.97
N ASP A 123 8.46 -23.77 2.41
CA ASP A 123 9.00 -25.08 2.02
C ASP A 123 10.20 -24.79 1.11
N ASN A 124 11.39 -25.29 1.46
CA ASN A 124 12.72 -24.93 0.91
C ASN A 124 12.91 -25.32 -0.57
N ARG A 125 11.82 -25.50 -1.30
CA ARG A 125 11.74 -25.83 -2.72
C ARG A 125 12.09 -24.60 -3.52
N VAL A 126 13.23 -24.67 -4.21
CA VAL A 126 13.58 -23.75 -5.30
C VAL A 126 12.44 -23.78 -6.30
N GLY A 127 11.56 -22.77 -6.24
CA GLY A 127 10.41 -22.68 -7.12
C GLY A 127 10.84 -22.63 -8.60
N PRO A 128 9.95 -22.95 -9.54
CA PRO A 128 10.28 -22.96 -10.96
C PRO A 128 10.89 -21.62 -11.38
N ARG A 129 11.97 -21.68 -12.18
CA ARG A 129 12.72 -20.52 -12.64
C ARG A 129 11.82 -19.62 -13.48
N ARG A 130 11.36 -18.51 -12.90
CA ARG A 130 10.55 -17.52 -13.64
C ARG A 130 11.46 -16.51 -14.33
N TRP A 131 11.02 -16.01 -15.48
CA TRP A 131 11.73 -15.01 -16.27
C TRP A 131 11.69 -13.61 -15.63
N TRP A 132 10.68 -13.34 -14.80
CA TRP A 132 10.54 -12.10 -14.01
C TRP A 132 11.43 -12.02 -12.77
N GLN A 133 12.11 -13.09 -12.38
CA GLN A 133 13.01 -13.01 -11.23
C GLN A 133 14.30 -12.28 -11.62
N TRP A 134 14.81 -11.46 -10.71
CA TRP A 134 16.04 -10.72 -10.91
C TRP A 134 17.22 -11.64 -11.25
N ARG A 135 18.01 -11.27 -12.26
CA ARG A 135 19.27 -11.97 -12.62
C ARG A 135 20.32 -10.98 -13.12
N PRO A 136 21.60 -11.12 -12.72
CA PRO A 136 22.69 -10.34 -13.27
C PRO A 136 22.98 -10.79 -14.71
N THR A 137 22.24 -10.25 -15.66
CA THR A 137 22.35 -10.51 -17.10
C THR A 137 22.41 -9.19 -17.85
N GLY A 138 22.98 -9.17 -19.05
CA GLY A 138 23.07 -7.95 -19.87
C GLY A 138 21.71 -7.28 -20.13
N MET A 139 20.64 -8.07 -20.27
CA MET A 139 19.28 -7.54 -20.45
C MET A 139 18.75 -6.83 -19.20
N TRP A 140 18.94 -7.41 -18.02
CA TRP A 140 18.58 -6.75 -16.76
C TRP A 140 19.45 -5.52 -16.49
N PHE A 141 20.74 -5.55 -16.86
CA PHE A 141 21.61 -4.38 -16.81
C PHE A 141 21.08 -3.24 -17.68
N ALA A 142 20.79 -3.51 -18.97
CA ALA A 142 20.22 -2.52 -19.89
C ALA A 142 18.89 -1.97 -19.37
N PHE A 143 18.00 -2.83 -18.85
CA PHE A 143 16.75 -2.42 -18.23
C PHE A 143 16.97 -1.47 -17.04
N THR A 144 17.85 -1.82 -16.11
CA THR A 144 18.17 -0.95 -14.95
C THR A 144 18.86 0.34 -15.36
N LEU A 145 19.70 0.32 -16.40
CA LEU A 145 20.35 1.50 -16.92
C LEU A 145 19.35 2.46 -17.55
N ILE A 146 18.41 1.94 -18.36
CA ILE A 146 17.31 2.74 -18.94
C ILE A 146 16.46 3.35 -17.83
N LEU A 147 16.06 2.56 -16.83
CA LEU A 147 15.31 3.06 -15.67
C LEU A 147 16.07 4.16 -14.92
N LEU A 148 17.37 3.98 -14.72
CA LEU A 148 18.23 4.97 -14.07
C LEU A 148 18.26 6.28 -14.87
N LEU A 149 18.47 6.21 -16.18
CA LEU A 149 18.49 7.38 -17.07
C LEU A 149 17.14 8.12 -17.05
N ILE A 150 16.03 7.39 -17.11
CA ILE A 150 14.68 7.98 -17.00
C ILE A 150 14.51 8.66 -15.64
N THR A 151 14.94 8.02 -14.56
CA THR A 151 14.81 8.56 -13.19
C THR A 151 15.63 9.83 -13.04
N ILE A 152 16.86 9.86 -13.55
CA ILE A 152 17.73 11.04 -13.56
C ILE A 152 17.09 12.17 -14.38
N ALA A 153 16.53 11.86 -15.55
CA ALA A 153 15.84 12.84 -16.40
C ALA A 153 14.57 13.42 -15.75
N GLN A 154 13.94 12.69 -14.83
CA GLN A 154 12.72 13.12 -14.12
C GLN A 154 12.99 13.65 -12.70
N PHE A 155 14.26 13.76 -12.30
CA PHE A 155 14.66 14.10 -10.93
C PHE A 155 14.29 15.54 -10.51
N ASP A 156 13.92 16.39 -11.47
CA ASP A 156 13.59 17.81 -11.27
C ASP A 156 12.26 18.04 -10.51
N LYS A 157 11.51 16.97 -10.22
CA LYS A 157 10.31 17.03 -9.35
C LYS A 157 10.71 16.79 -7.90
N VAL A 158 11.37 17.77 -7.29
CA VAL A 158 11.61 17.77 -5.85
C VAL A 158 10.26 17.78 -5.15
N SER A 159 9.86 16.64 -4.58
CA SER A 159 8.74 16.60 -3.65
C SER A 159 9.24 17.24 -2.36
N GLU A 160 8.62 18.35 -1.96
CA GLU A 160 8.84 18.92 -0.63
C GLU A 160 8.64 17.80 0.40
N PHE A 161 9.69 17.53 1.17
CA PHE A 161 9.61 16.59 2.28
C PHE A 161 8.66 17.19 3.32
N ILE A 162 7.89 16.36 4.03
CA ILE A 162 6.95 16.80 5.09
C ILE A 162 7.58 17.77 6.11
N TYR A 163 8.91 17.72 6.28
CA TYR A 163 9.67 18.58 7.19
C TYR A 163 10.12 19.93 6.60
N PHE A 164 9.85 20.24 5.34
CA PHE A 164 10.21 21.52 4.73
C PHE A 164 9.04 22.53 4.70
N GLN A 165 7.94 22.26 5.41
CA GLN A 165 6.80 23.18 5.52
C GLN A 165 6.85 24.08 6.77
N PHE A 166 8.06 24.39 7.26
CA PHE A 166 8.27 25.35 8.36
C PHE A 166 8.70 26.71 7.83
#